data_AF-A0A3M3ZYF4-F1
#
_entry.id   AF-A0A3M3ZYF4-F1
#
_cell.length_a   1.000
_cell.length_b   1.000
_cell.length_c   1.000
_cell.angle_alpha   90.00
_cell.angle_beta   90.00
_cell.angle_gamma   90.00
#
_symmetry.space_group_name_H-M   'P 1'
#
loop_
_entity.id
_entity.type
_entity.pdbx_description
1 polymer ?
#
loop_
_entity_poly.entity_id
_entity_poly.type
_entity_poly.pdbx_seq_one_letter_code
_entity_poly.pdbx_strand_id
1 'polypeptide(L)' 'MLFIAGSAAHSLEFSEEAYKLAGQPKQLIIVPGAGHVDLYDRVDLIPFDTLGEFFKKNLK' A
#
# COMPACT_ATOMS: atom_id res chain seq x y z
N MET A 1 2.22 10.49 2.27
CA MET A 1 1.66 9.60 1.23
C MET A 1 1.87 8.16 1.64
N LEU A 2 0.89 7.29 1.45
CA LEU A 2 0.98 5.87 1.78
C LEU A 2 0.72 5.05 0.50
N PHE A 3 1.67 4.19 0.16
CA PHE A 3 1.55 3.20 -0.91
C PHE A 3 1.42 1.81 -0.29
N ILE A 4 0.54 0.98 -0.86
CA ILE A 4 0.34 -0.42 -0.45
C ILE A 4 0.33 -1.25 -1.73
N ALA A 5 1.20 -2.25 -1.81
CA ALA A 5 1.28 -3.16 -2.96
C ALA A 5 1.56 -4.58 -2.49
N GLY A 6 1.08 -5.57 -3.25
CA GLY A 6 1.41 -6.97 -2.99
C GLY A 6 2.79 -7.35 -3.53
N SER A 7 3.52 -8.21 -2.81
CA SER A 7 4.88 -8.62 -3.22
C SER A 7 4.91 -9.49 -4.49
N ALA A 8 3.78 -10.13 -4.83
CA ALA A 8 3.61 -10.95 -6.03
C ALA A 8 2.80 -10.23 -7.11
N ALA A 9 2.47 -8.94 -6.91
CA ALA A 9 1.76 -8.16 -7.89
C ALA A 9 2.69 -7.76 -9.04
N HIS A 10 2.33 -8.11 -10.28
CA HIS A 10 3.02 -7.60 -11.48
C HIS A 10 3.07 -6.06 -11.49
N SER A 11 2.11 -5.39 -10.87
CA SER A 11 2.03 -3.93 -10.78
C SER A 11 2.88 -3.31 -9.66
N LEU A 12 3.67 -4.09 -8.90
CA LEU A 12 4.47 -3.59 -7.77
C LEU A 12 5.42 -2.46 -8.19
N GLU A 13 6.06 -2.61 -9.35
CA GLU A 13 7.03 -1.65 -9.91
C GLU A 13 6.46 -0.22 -10.02
N PHE A 14 5.16 -0.07 -10.29
CA PHE A 14 4.51 1.25 -10.36
C PHE A 14 4.46 1.93 -8.99
N SER A 15 4.20 1.16 -7.92
CA SER A 15 4.19 1.70 -6.56
C SER A 15 5.60 2.02 -6.07
N GLU A 16 6.60 1.21 -6.43
CA GLU A 16 8.00 1.49 -6.10
C GLU A 16 8.50 2.75 -6.80
N GLU A 17 8.18 2.94 -8.08
CA GLU A 17 8.60 4.12 -8.83
C GLU A 17 7.89 5.39 -8.33
N ALA A 18 6.58 5.31 -8.10
CA ALA A 18 5.83 6.41 -7.49
C ALA A 18 6.35 6.72 -6.08
N TYR A 19 6.72 5.71 -5.29
CA TYR A 19 7.34 5.90 -3.99
C TYR A 19 8.69 6.62 -4.11
N LYS A 20 9.58 6.24 -5.05
CA LYS A 20 10.87 6.93 -5.25
C LYS A 20 10.66 8.42 -5.55
N LEU A 21 9.70 8.73 -6.43
CA LEU A 21 9.42 10.09 -6.89
C LEU A 21 8.66 10.95 -5.88
N ALA A 22 7.89 10.35 -4.96
CA ALA A 22 7.09 11.10 -3.99
C ALA A 22 7.95 11.92 -3.00
N GLY A 23 7.42 13.05 -2.52
CA GLY A 23 8.01 13.82 -1.41
C GLY A 23 7.81 13.15 -0.04
N GLN A 24 8.57 13.60 0.96
CA GLN A 24 8.37 13.19 2.35
C GLN A 24 7.23 14.01 3.01
N PRO A 25 6.48 13.44 3.98
CA PRO A 25 6.58 12.06 4.48
C PRO A 25 5.90 11.04 3.56
N LYS A 26 6.58 9.91 3.29
CA LYS A 26 6.06 8.79 2.50
C LYS A 26 6.37 7.42 3.12
N GLN A 27 5.49 6.45 2.85
CA GLN A 27 5.62 5.06 3.28
C GLN A 27 5.21 4.12 2.15
N LEU A 28 5.89 2.98 2.04
CA LEU A 28 5.54 1.88 1.14
C LEU A 28 5.40 0.60 1.96
N ILE A 29 4.23 -0.02 1.90
CA ILE A 29 3.94 -1.29 2.55
C ILE A 29 3.84 -2.37 1.48
N ILE A 30 4.59 -3.44 1.68
CA ILE A 30 4.58 -4.62 0.82
C ILE A 30 3.84 -5.75 1.54
N VAL A 31 2.70 -6.16 1.00
CA VAL A 31 1.91 -7.28 1.53
C VAL A 31 2.48 -8.60 0.99
N PRO A 32 3.09 -9.46 1.83
CA PRO A 32 3.74 -10.68 1.36
C PRO A 32 2.76 -11.63 0.69
N GLY A 33 3.14 -12.16 -0.49
CA GLY A 33 2.37 -13.16 -1.23
C GLY A 33 1.14 -12.63 -1.98
N ALA A 34 0.71 -11.38 -1.75
CA ALA A 34 -0.45 -10.81 -2.44
C ALA A 34 -0.11 -10.45 -3.89
N GLY A 35 -1.02 -10.81 -4.81
CA GLY A 35 -1.06 -10.34 -6.19
C GLY A 35 -1.81 -9.00 -6.35
N HIS A 36 -1.95 -8.52 -7.59
CA HIS A 36 -2.62 -7.24 -7.87
C HIS A 36 -4.09 -7.24 -7.43
N VAL A 37 -4.83 -8.28 -7.80
CA VAL A 37 -6.27 -8.38 -7.52
C VAL A 37 -6.58 -8.87 -6.10
N ASP A 38 -5.62 -9.48 -5.40
CA ASP A 38 -5.83 -9.95 -4.03
C ASP A 38 -6.19 -8.80 -3.08
N LEU A 39 -5.63 -7.61 -3.31
CA LEU A 39 -5.94 -6.42 -2.50
C LEU A 39 -7.26 -5.73 -2.91
N TYR A 40 -8.06 -6.33 -3.79
CA TYR A 40 -9.38 -5.81 -4.14
C TYR A 40 -10.47 -6.36 -3.22
N ASP A 41 -10.38 -7.66 -2.87
CA ASP A 41 -11.47 -8.38 -2.21
C ASP A 41 -11.04 -9.34 -1.08
N ARG A 42 -9.76 -9.72 -0.99
CA ARG A 42 -9.27 -10.57 0.10
C ARG A 42 -9.03 -9.75 1.35
N VAL A 43 -10.10 -9.60 2.14
CA VAL A 43 -10.12 -8.76 3.35
C VAL A 43 -9.11 -9.17 4.42
N ASP A 44 -8.63 -10.41 4.38
CA ASP A 44 -7.57 -10.93 5.25
C ASP A 44 -6.16 -10.47 4.82
N LEU A 45 -5.99 -10.01 3.57
CA LEU A 45 -4.73 -9.49 3.04
C LEU A 45 -4.68 -7.96 3.01
N ILE A 46 -5.84 -7.28 2.93
CA ILE A 46 -5.91 -5.82 2.89
C ILE A 46 -5.54 -5.24 4.27
N PRO A 47 -4.52 -4.37 4.40
CA PRO A 47 -4.10 -3.82 5.68
C PRO A 47 -5.01 -2.66 6.12
N PHE A 48 -6.28 -2.95 6.41
CA PHE A 48 -7.29 -1.95 6.80
C PHE A 48 -6.92 -1.15 8.05
N ASP A 49 -6.28 -1.80 9.04
CA ASP A 49 -5.83 -1.11 10.25
C ASP A 49 -4.80 -0.02 9.92
N THR A 50 -3.84 -0.32 9.04
CA THR A 50 -2.85 0.67 8.60
C THR A 50 -3.49 1.83 7.85
N LEU A 51 -4.46 1.55 6.97
CA LEU A 51 -5.24 2.61 6.30
C LEU A 51 -5.99 3.47 7.33
N GLY A 52 -6.66 2.83 8.29
CA GLY A 52 -7.41 3.51 9.34
C GLY A 52 -6.52 4.41 10.21
N GLU A 53 -5.38 3.92 10.66
CA GLU A 53 -4.38 4.71 11.41
C GLU A 53 -3.83 5.86 10.59
N PHE A 54 -3.49 5.61 9.32
CA PHE A 54 -2.99 6.64 8.42
C PHE A 54 -4.00 7.79 8.26
N PHE A 55 -5.26 7.48 8.01
CA PHE A 55 -6.28 8.52 7.86
C PHE A 55 -6.59 9.24 9.17
N LYS A 56 -6.74 8.52 10.30
CA LYS A 56 -6.94 9.15 11.63
C LYS A 56 -5.82 10.14 11.98
N LYS A 57 -4.58 9.85 11.57
CA LYS A 57 -3.41 10.71 11.82
C LYS A 57 -3.37 11.94 10.92
N ASN A 58 -3.80 11.82 9.65
CA ASN A 58 -3.54 12.83 8.62
C ASN A 58 -4.77 13.62 8.16
N LEU A 59 -5.98 13.12 8.41
CA LEU A 59 -7.25 13.81 8.12
C LEU A 59 -7.87 14.27 9.45
N LYS A 60 -7.78 15.57 9.73
CA LYS A 60 -8.45 16.22 10.86
C LYS A 60 -9.78 16.80 10.45
#